data_AF-A0ABD1JZP8-F1
#
_entry.id   AF-A0ABD1JZP8-F1
#
_cell.length_a   1.000
_cell.length_b   1.000
_cell.length_c   1.000
_cell.angle_alpha   90.00
_cell.angle_beta   90.00
_cell.angle_gamma   90.00
#
_symmetry.space_group_name_H-M   'P 1'
#
loop_
_entity.id
_entity.type
_entity.pdbx_description
1 polymer ?
#
loop_
_entity_poly.entity_id
_entity_poly.type
_entity_poly.pdbx_seq_one_letter_code
_entity_poly.pdbx_strand_id
1 'polypeptide(L)'
;MFCVCATGLYDKCFYASCDRGWLLGIGSVSDYGNRDPRFFFSLKTDRAHKMTTITANAAYLPGQWVHLAATYSGQRMRLFVNGAQVAVSREQSGDVFSPLTQKCKVLMLGGNALSHNYRGNLERLSLWRRALSQRDVIRAMRSHGNRGGDDDGDGRWWWQLGGDEPSQPVVWEGFEEPTRHWLTVKDGRFPEIELSDRVGAGRGEGLREGEGFSSLDTALPPPPCGQTVCDNVRVALSYNRHWSFRRPKTVHYRVVNVFDDDGRRPTVTEHQIHLQHQHLNEAFRLYNITWERTVLNVRNSSLRTRLMLANCDISKVGDETCDPECNHALTGFDAGDCRAQRGYCPEYKQGNGVCDSECNSENYYYDYDDCCNPNNTDVTKTCFNPASPLR
;
A
#
# COMPACT_ATOMS: atom_id res chain seq x y z
N MET A 1 25.64 14.05 15.22
CA MET A 1 24.64 13.24 14.50
C MET A 1 23.36 14.04 14.50
N PHE A 2 22.83 14.44 13.34
CA PHE A 2 21.56 15.16 13.27
C PHE A 2 20.46 14.12 13.16
N CYS A 3 19.62 14.02 14.19
CA CYS A 3 18.42 13.20 14.20
C CYS A 3 17.25 14.14 14.43
N VAL A 4 16.20 14.00 13.63
CA VAL A 4 14.95 14.73 13.73
C VAL A 4 13.87 13.69 14.02
N CYS A 5 13.16 13.87 15.13
CA CYS A 5 12.12 12.94 15.56
C CYS A 5 10.75 13.42 15.05
N ALA A 6 10.08 12.62 14.22
CA ALA A 6 8.72 12.92 13.81
C ALA A 6 7.73 12.50 14.90
N THR A 7 7.93 11.30 15.46
CA THR A 7 7.12 10.76 16.56
C THR A 7 7.93 9.81 17.45
N GLY A 8 7.58 9.75 18.73
CA GLY A 8 8.17 8.77 19.65
C GLY A 8 7.37 8.59 20.93
N LEU A 9 7.48 7.42 21.54
CA LEU A 9 6.90 7.09 22.82
C LEU A 9 8.02 6.89 23.84
N TYR A 10 8.00 7.65 24.92
CA TYR A 10 9.09 7.73 25.90
C TYR A 10 8.63 7.32 27.29
N ASP A 11 9.56 6.76 28.06
CA ASP A 11 9.42 6.55 29.51
C ASP A 11 9.71 7.87 30.26
N LYS A 12 8.72 8.43 30.95
CA LYS A 12 8.86 9.62 31.82
C LYS A 12 9.13 9.29 33.29
N CYS A 13 9.00 8.03 33.70
CA CYS A 13 9.25 7.62 35.09
C CYS A 13 10.75 7.77 35.44
N PHE A 14 11.63 7.77 34.44
CA PHE A 14 13.05 8.03 34.58
C PHE A 14 13.44 9.31 33.81
N TYR A 15 13.27 10.47 34.46
CA TYR A 15 13.61 11.79 33.91
C TYR A 15 15.04 11.93 33.35
N ALA A 16 15.95 11.01 33.71
CA ALA A 16 17.35 11.03 33.28
C ALA A 16 17.65 10.29 31.96
N SER A 17 16.68 9.60 31.32
CA SER A 17 16.97 8.88 30.07
C SER A 17 15.91 9.02 28.98
N CYS A 18 16.26 9.76 27.92
CA CYS A 18 15.49 9.83 26.67
C CYS A 18 15.69 8.58 25.77
N ASP A 19 16.47 7.60 26.22
CA ASP A 19 16.81 6.41 25.45
C ASP A 19 15.85 5.23 25.69
N ARG A 20 14.81 5.39 26.50
CA ARG A 20 13.83 4.34 26.77
C ARG A 20 12.53 4.57 26.01
N GLY A 21 12.07 3.54 25.31
CA GLY A 21 10.92 3.60 24.43
C GLY A 21 11.29 3.43 22.97
N TRP A 22 10.61 4.15 22.09
CA TRP A 22 10.86 4.08 20.66
C TRP A 22 10.71 5.44 19.98
N LEU A 23 11.43 5.63 18.89
CA LEU A 23 11.35 6.82 18.05
C LEU A 23 11.44 6.51 16.57
N LEU A 24 10.74 7.31 15.78
CA LEU A 24 10.65 7.22 14.33
C LEU A 24 10.90 8.62 13.74
N GLY A 25 11.78 8.70 12.75
CA GLY A 25 12.13 9.99 12.18
C GLY A 25 13.17 9.94 11.07
N ILE A 26 13.86 11.06 10.87
CA ILE A 26 14.88 11.26 9.83
C ILE A 26 16.22 11.53 10.51
N GLY A 27 17.28 10.81 10.12
CA GLY A 27 18.59 10.92 10.74
C GLY A 27 19.71 10.82 9.72
N SER A 28 20.80 11.54 9.97
CA SER A 28 22.00 11.45 9.13
C SER A 28 22.74 10.14 9.42
N VAL A 29 22.91 9.29 8.41
CA VAL A 29 23.87 8.20 8.44
C VAL A 29 25.19 8.74 7.90
N SER A 30 26.26 8.64 8.70
CA SER A 30 27.59 9.08 8.29
C SER A 30 28.44 7.88 7.90
N ASP A 31 28.52 7.62 6.60
CA ASP A 31 29.54 6.74 6.01
C ASP A 31 30.61 7.66 5.38
N TYR A 32 31.86 7.59 5.85
CA TYR A 32 33.02 8.25 5.23
C TYR A 32 32.87 9.77 4.95
N GLY A 33 32.25 10.52 5.87
CA GLY A 33 32.20 11.98 5.80
C GLY A 33 31.05 12.58 5.00
N ASN A 34 30.29 11.77 4.24
CA ASN A 34 29.04 12.23 3.63
C ASN A 34 27.87 11.98 4.61
N ARG A 35 27.04 13.00 4.83
CA ARG A 35 25.87 12.91 5.72
C ARG A 35 24.62 12.66 4.88
N ASP A 36 24.20 11.40 4.81
CA ASP A 36 23.03 11.00 4.04
C ASP A 36 21.78 10.95 4.97
N PRO A 37 20.77 11.82 4.78
CA PRO A 37 19.57 11.78 5.60
C PRO A 37 18.75 10.55 5.23
N ARG A 38 18.32 9.75 6.21
CA ARG A 38 17.51 8.54 5.99
C ARG A 38 16.43 8.42 7.05
N PHE A 39 15.35 7.74 6.70
CA PHE A 39 14.37 7.32 7.70
C PHE A 39 14.98 6.31 8.66
N PHE A 40 14.63 6.40 9.94
CA PHE A 40 15.12 5.48 10.95
C PHE A 40 14.05 5.14 11.98
N PHE A 41 14.19 3.97 12.58
CA PHE A 41 13.43 3.52 13.74
C PHE A 41 14.39 3.05 14.83
N SER A 42 14.30 3.67 16.00
CA SER A 42 15.07 3.27 17.18
C SER A 42 14.15 2.74 18.27
N LEU A 43 14.58 1.67 18.94
CA LEU A 43 13.85 1.07 20.05
C LEU A 43 14.81 0.51 21.10
N LYS A 44 14.49 0.75 22.38
CA LYS A 44 15.15 0.16 23.54
C LYS A 44 14.10 -0.50 24.41
N THR A 45 14.23 -1.81 24.57
CA THR A 45 13.41 -2.59 25.51
C THR A 45 13.85 -2.38 26.94
N ASP A 46 12.97 -2.68 27.89
CA ASP A 46 13.19 -2.47 29.33
C ASP A 46 14.49 -3.14 29.82
N ARG A 47 14.76 -4.35 29.33
CA ARG A 47 15.94 -5.15 29.70
C ARG A 47 17.19 -4.85 28.87
N ALA A 48 17.09 -4.06 27.80
CA ALA A 48 18.22 -3.79 26.93
C ALA A 48 19.16 -2.74 27.53
N HIS A 49 20.47 -3.02 27.49
CA HIS A 49 21.49 -2.07 27.91
C HIS A 49 21.72 -0.95 26.89
N LYS A 50 21.38 -1.18 25.62
CA LYS A 50 21.60 -0.23 24.52
C LYS A 50 20.37 -0.14 23.61
N MET A 51 20.16 1.06 23.06
CA MET A 51 19.20 1.33 22.01
C MET A 51 19.64 0.69 20.69
N THR A 52 18.73 0.04 19.97
CA THR A 52 18.97 -0.40 18.59
C THR A 52 18.31 0.56 17.63
N THR A 53 19.03 0.99 16.59
CA THR A 53 18.50 1.83 15.50
C THR A 53 18.62 1.07 14.19
N ILE A 54 17.50 0.91 13.49
CA ILE A 54 17.46 0.44 12.10
C ILE A 54 17.18 1.62 11.18
N THR A 55 17.89 1.69 10.05
CA THR A 55 17.77 2.78 9.08
C THR A 55 17.28 2.25 7.74
N ALA A 56 16.51 3.06 7.02
CA ALA A 56 16.23 2.80 5.63
C ALA A 56 17.54 2.76 4.82
N ASN A 57 17.55 1.97 3.77
CA ASN A 57 18.64 1.92 2.81
C ASN A 57 18.63 3.11 1.83
N ALA A 58 17.44 3.64 1.52
CA ALA A 58 17.25 4.80 0.66
C ALA A 58 17.45 6.14 1.38
N ALA A 59 17.92 7.13 0.62
CA ALA A 59 18.01 8.51 1.06
C ALA A 59 16.61 9.14 1.21
N TYR A 60 16.46 10.01 2.20
CA TYR A 60 15.30 10.85 2.39
C TYR A 60 15.27 11.95 1.32
N LEU A 61 14.11 12.13 0.68
CA LEU A 61 13.86 13.21 -0.27
C LEU A 61 12.92 14.25 0.36
N PRO A 62 13.33 15.51 0.50
CA PRO A 62 12.47 16.56 1.04
C PRO A 62 11.33 16.91 0.07
N GLY A 63 10.19 17.36 0.62
CA GLY A 63 9.04 17.84 -0.16
C GLY A 63 8.11 16.75 -0.71
N GLN A 64 8.37 15.48 -0.41
CA GLN A 64 7.53 14.36 -0.85
C GLN A 64 6.75 13.75 0.32
N TRP A 65 5.47 13.46 0.09
CA TRP A 65 4.68 12.65 1.02
C TRP A 65 5.20 11.22 1.07
N VAL A 66 5.35 10.71 2.29
CA VAL A 66 5.84 9.35 2.53
C VAL A 66 5.01 8.72 3.64
N HIS A 67 4.52 7.50 3.38
CA HIS A 67 3.96 6.68 4.44
C HIS A 67 5.09 5.94 5.18
N LEU A 68 5.30 6.31 6.44
CA LEU A 68 6.34 5.74 7.29
C LEU A 68 5.71 4.91 8.41
N ALA A 69 6.06 3.63 8.52
CA ALA A 69 5.56 2.75 9.57
C ALA A 69 6.68 1.90 10.18
N ALA A 70 6.53 1.57 11.47
CA ALA A 70 7.44 0.65 12.17
C ALA A 70 6.64 -0.36 12.99
N THR A 71 7.13 -1.60 13.09
CA THR A 71 6.50 -2.63 13.91
C THR A 71 7.51 -3.32 14.80
N TYR A 72 7.07 -3.66 16.02
CA TYR A 72 7.87 -4.44 16.96
C TYR A 72 7.01 -5.54 17.59
N SER A 73 7.48 -6.78 17.46
CA SER A 73 6.75 -8.00 17.88
C SER A 73 7.24 -8.58 19.21
N GLY A 74 8.08 -7.86 19.96
CA GLY A 74 8.78 -8.39 21.14
C GLY A 74 10.06 -9.16 20.82
N GLN A 75 10.32 -9.47 19.55
CA GLN A 75 11.58 -10.11 19.10
C GLN A 75 12.11 -9.56 17.76
N ARG A 76 11.28 -8.84 17.01
CA ARG A 76 11.64 -8.37 15.68
C ARG A 76 11.16 -6.95 15.46
N MET A 77 12.10 -6.07 15.14
CA MET A 77 11.89 -4.71 14.67
C MET A 77 11.78 -4.70 13.15
N ARG A 78 10.85 -3.92 12.60
CA ARG A 78 10.70 -3.70 11.16
C ARG A 78 10.42 -2.23 10.87
N LEU A 79 11.00 -1.73 9.79
CA LEU A 79 10.74 -0.39 9.25
C LEU A 79 10.17 -0.52 7.85
N PHE A 80 9.14 0.27 7.56
CA PHE A 80 8.44 0.31 6.28
C PHE A 80 8.38 1.73 5.75
N VAL A 81 8.63 1.89 4.45
CA VAL A 81 8.50 3.15 3.71
C VAL A 81 7.60 2.86 2.52
N ASN A 82 6.52 3.62 2.36
CA ASN A 82 5.50 3.43 1.31
C ASN A 82 5.00 1.97 1.20
N GLY A 83 4.85 1.30 2.35
CA GLY A 83 4.39 -0.09 2.45
C GLY A 83 5.47 -1.16 2.20
N ALA A 84 6.63 -0.78 1.66
CA ALA A 84 7.76 -1.70 1.47
C ALA A 84 8.57 -1.86 2.76
N GLN A 85 8.93 -3.09 3.14
CA GLN A 85 9.80 -3.34 4.30
C GLN A 85 11.26 -3.01 3.95
N VAL A 86 11.79 -1.94 4.52
CA VAL A 86 13.12 -1.40 4.17
C VAL A 86 14.22 -1.82 5.14
N ALA A 87 13.88 -2.20 6.37
CA ALA A 87 14.84 -2.69 7.37
C ALA A 87 14.23 -3.66 8.38
N VAL A 88 15.07 -4.52 8.97
CA VAL A 88 14.68 -5.51 10.00
C VAL A 88 15.83 -5.73 10.99
N SER A 89 15.52 -5.92 12.27
CA SER A 89 16.49 -6.34 13.30
C SER A 89 15.87 -7.27 14.34
N ARG A 90 16.71 -8.06 15.02
CA ARG A 90 16.36 -8.95 16.14
C ARG A 90 17.17 -8.67 17.41
N GLU A 91 17.88 -7.55 17.47
CA GLU A 91 18.75 -7.22 18.61
C GLU A 91 17.98 -6.88 19.90
N GLN A 92 16.73 -6.43 19.77
CA GLN A 92 15.87 -6.07 20.90
C GLN A 92 14.89 -7.21 21.21
N SER A 93 14.70 -7.52 22.49
CA SER A 93 13.78 -8.58 22.93
C SER A 93 13.03 -8.21 24.20
N GLY A 94 11.79 -8.70 24.31
CA GLY A 94 10.92 -8.46 25.46
C GLY A 94 10.10 -7.18 25.33
N ASP A 95 9.54 -6.74 26.46
CA ASP A 95 8.66 -5.58 26.50
C ASP A 95 9.44 -4.27 26.40
N VAL A 96 8.83 -3.29 25.73
CA VAL A 96 9.38 -1.92 25.65
C VAL A 96 9.34 -1.24 27.02
N PHE A 97 8.26 -1.46 27.78
CA PHE A 97 8.05 -0.90 29.12
C PHE A 97 7.76 -2.02 30.10
N SER A 98 8.46 -2.04 31.24
CA SER A 98 8.14 -2.90 32.38
C SER A 98 6.77 -2.54 32.97
N PRO A 99 6.16 -3.45 33.75
CA PRO A 99 4.91 -3.17 34.46
C PRO A 99 4.92 -1.88 35.30
N LEU A 100 6.09 -1.48 35.80
CA LEU A 100 6.29 -0.23 36.54
C LEU A 100 6.24 1.00 35.62
N THR A 101 6.93 0.95 34.47
CA THR A 101 7.06 2.12 33.57
C THR A 101 5.89 2.24 32.58
N GLN A 102 5.06 1.20 32.43
CA GLN A 102 3.86 1.24 31.59
C GLN A 102 2.87 2.36 31.96
N LYS A 103 2.82 2.77 33.23
CA LYS A 103 1.96 3.88 33.70
C LYS A 103 2.57 5.27 33.47
N CYS A 104 3.85 5.34 33.10
CA CYS A 104 4.64 6.57 32.97
C CYS A 104 5.14 6.78 31.52
N LYS A 105 4.25 6.72 30.53
CA LYS A 105 4.64 6.90 29.12
C LYS A 105 4.09 8.20 28.54
N VAL A 106 4.87 8.83 27.67
CA VAL A 106 4.46 10.02 26.90
C VAL A 106 4.62 9.75 25.42
N LEU A 107 3.58 10.01 24.64
CA LEU A 107 3.66 10.06 23.19
C LEU A 107 3.95 11.50 22.79
N MET A 108 4.99 11.72 21.99
CA MET A 108 5.35 13.04 21.47
C MET A 108 5.34 13.02 19.94
N LEU A 109 4.89 14.15 19.38
CA LEU A 109 4.89 14.44 17.96
C LEU A 109 5.64 15.74 17.69
N GLY A 110 6.21 15.87 16.49
CA GLY A 110 6.92 17.09 16.08
C GLY A 110 8.29 17.28 16.76
N GLY A 111 8.79 16.25 17.44
CA GLY A 111 10.12 16.25 18.05
C GLY A 111 10.26 15.32 19.24
N ASN A 112 11.34 15.54 20.00
CA ASN A 112 11.60 14.86 21.26
C ASN A 112 11.91 15.85 22.40
N ALA A 113 12.15 15.32 23.59
CA ALA A 113 12.51 16.11 24.78
C ALA A 113 13.89 16.81 24.68
N LEU A 114 14.73 16.42 23.71
CA LEU A 114 16.05 16.99 23.46
C LEU A 114 16.03 18.09 22.37
N SER A 115 14.85 18.61 22.03
CA SER A 115 14.65 19.65 21.01
C SER A 115 15.10 19.27 19.60
N HIS A 116 15.10 17.97 19.26
CA HIS A 116 15.23 17.49 17.89
C HIS A 116 13.91 17.66 17.14
N ASN A 117 13.64 18.89 16.70
CA ASN A 117 12.34 19.32 16.19
C ASN A 117 12.13 18.89 14.74
N TYR A 118 10.98 18.28 14.46
CA TYR A 118 10.55 18.04 13.09
C TYR A 118 9.93 19.30 12.49
N ARG A 119 10.33 19.60 11.25
CA ARG A 119 9.78 20.69 10.43
C ARG A 119 9.29 20.08 9.13
N GLY A 120 7.97 20.08 8.95
CA GLY A 120 7.30 19.47 7.82
C GLY A 120 5.85 19.16 8.18
N ASN A 121 5.15 18.53 7.25
CA ASN A 121 3.72 18.27 7.36
C ASN A 121 3.48 16.84 7.86
N LEU A 122 2.48 16.68 8.73
CA LEU A 122 1.99 15.39 9.19
C LEU A 122 0.49 15.38 8.94
N GLU A 123 0.02 14.36 8.24
CA GLU A 123 -1.41 14.22 7.94
C GLU A 123 -2.11 13.30 8.95
N ARG A 124 -1.47 12.17 9.29
CA ARG A 124 -2.10 11.14 10.11
C ARG A 124 -1.11 10.45 11.02
N LEU A 125 -1.55 10.15 12.24
CA LEU A 125 -0.86 9.23 13.14
C LEU A 125 -1.78 8.06 13.49
N SER A 126 -1.23 6.86 13.51
CA SER A 126 -1.93 5.70 14.05
C SER A 126 -0.97 4.80 14.83
N LEU A 127 -1.42 4.29 15.98
CA LEU A 127 -0.65 3.42 16.86
C LEU A 127 -1.46 2.18 17.23
N TRP A 128 -0.87 1.00 17.11
CA TRP A 128 -1.51 -0.28 17.43
C TRP A 128 -0.87 -0.94 18.64
N ARG A 129 -1.66 -1.75 19.37
CA ARG A 129 -1.20 -2.59 20.49
C ARG A 129 -0.40 -3.82 20.03
N ARG A 130 -0.48 -4.17 18.74
CA ARG A 130 0.18 -5.33 18.15
C ARG A 130 1.10 -4.93 17.01
N ALA A 131 2.06 -5.80 16.71
CA ALA A 131 2.83 -5.69 15.47
C ALA A 131 1.92 -5.99 14.27
N LEU A 132 1.78 -5.03 13.36
CA LEU A 132 1.09 -5.23 12.10
C LEU A 132 1.91 -6.12 11.15
N SER A 133 1.21 -6.93 10.34
CA SER A 133 1.82 -7.65 9.22
C SER A 133 2.11 -6.70 8.06
N GLN A 134 2.96 -7.08 7.10
CA GLN A 134 3.20 -6.25 5.92
C GLN A 134 1.89 -5.97 5.14
N ARG A 135 1.02 -6.98 5.04
CA ARG A 135 -0.31 -6.83 4.43
C ARG A 135 -1.16 -5.80 5.16
N ASP A 136 -1.15 -5.85 6.49
CA ASP A 136 -1.93 -4.92 7.33
C ASP A 136 -1.39 -3.49 7.21
N VAL A 137 -0.06 -3.31 7.15
CA VAL A 137 0.57 -1.99 6.93
C VAL A 137 0.15 -1.40 5.59
N ILE A 138 0.17 -2.20 4.52
CA ILE A 138 -0.29 -1.76 3.20
C ILE A 138 -1.77 -1.41 3.22
N ARG A 139 -2.61 -2.19 3.93
CA ARG A 139 -4.04 -1.90 4.07
C ARG A 139 -4.29 -0.59 4.82
N ALA A 140 -3.61 -0.38 5.96
CA ALA A 140 -3.73 0.83 6.77
C ALA A 140 -3.25 2.08 6.02
N MET A 141 -2.22 1.94 5.18
CA MET A 141 -1.76 3.01 4.28
C MET A 141 -2.84 3.40 3.26
N ARG A 142 -3.58 2.42 2.73
CA ARG A 142 -4.58 2.63 1.66
C ARG A 142 -5.95 3.10 2.15
N SER A 143 -6.30 2.96 3.44
CA SER A 143 -7.60 3.38 3.99
C SER A 143 -7.71 4.92 4.12
N HIS A 144 -7.26 5.64 3.11
CA HIS A 144 -7.02 7.07 3.10
C HIS A 144 -8.19 7.88 2.54
N GLY A 145 -9.33 7.24 2.28
CA GLY A 145 -10.37 7.79 1.40
C GLY A 145 -11.75 8.05 1.99
N ASN A 146 -12.02 7.92 3.29
CA ASN A 146 -13.36 8.31 3.78
C ASN A 146 -13.35 9.04 5.12
N ARG A 147 -13.48 10.37 5.02
CA ARG A 147 -13.86 11.29 6.08
C ARG A 147 -14.71 12.43 5.48
N GLY A 148 -15.84 12.05 4.90
CA GLY A 148 -17.00 12.89 4.61
C GLY A 148 -18.23 12.04 4.86
N GLY A 149 -19.18 12.54 5.64
CA GLY A 149 -20.30 11.76 6.18
C GLY A 149 -21.30 11.22 5.15
N ASP A 150 -22.06 10.24 5.64
CA ASP A 150 -23.41 9.80 5.24
C ASP A 150 -23.54 9.32 3.78
N ASP A 151 -23.53 8.00 3.51
CA ASP A 151 -24.80 7.29 3.22
C ASP A 151 -24.77 5.76 3.47
N ASP A 152 -23.86 5.24 4.29
CA ASP A 152 -24.18 3.98 5.00
C ASP A 152 -25.02 4.35 6.22
N GLY A 153 -26.34 4.18 6.12
CA GLY A 153 -27.33 4.45 7.17
C GLY A 153 -27.14 3.68 8.50
N ASP A 154 -25.92 3.24 8.82
CA ASP A 154 -25.54 2.54 10.04
C ASP A 154 -24.28 3.12 10.71
N GLY A 155 -23.63 4.15 10.16
CA GLY A 155 -22.62 4.96 10.88
C GLY A 155 -21.42 4.20 11.44
N ARG A 156 -21.05 3.05 10.85
CA ARG A 156 -19.98 2.18 11.36
C ARG A 156 -18.68 2.31 10.58
N TRP A 157 -17.59 2.41 11.33
CA TRP A 157 -16.23 2.48 10.80
C TRP A 157 -15.75 1.10 10.33
N TRP A 158 -14.88 1.00 9.33
CA TRP A 158 -14.41 -0.26 8.71
C TRP A 158 -13.76 -1.28 9.68
N TRP A 159 -13.41 -0.89 10.91
CA TRP A 159 -12.99 -1.81 11.97
C TRP A 159 -14.15 -2.47 12.73
N GLN A 160 -15.41 -2.17 12.37
CA GLN A 160 -16.63 -2.78 12.91
C GLN A 160 -17.28 -3.81 11.98
N LEU A 161 -16.76 -4.01 10.77
CA LEU A 161 -17.25 -5.01 9.81
C LEU A 161 -16.30 -6.21 9.78
N GLY A 162 -16.66 -7.26 10.51
CA GLY A 162 -15.81 -8.39 10.87
C GLY A 162 -15.23 -9.18 9.69
N GLY A 163 -13.94 -9.52 9.81
CA GLY A 163 -13.19 -10.43 8.94
C GLY A 163 -11.67 -10.32 9.20
N ASP A 164 -11.13 -11.20 10.05
CA ASP A 164 -9.74 -11.22 10.55
C ASP A 164 -9.23 -9.86 11.07
N GLU A 165 -9.74 -9.51 12.25
CA GLU A 165 -9.61 -8.25 13.00
C GLU A 165 -8.15 -7.72 13.11
N PRO A 166 -7.76 -6.66 12.38
CA PRO A 166 -6.78 -5.74 12.91
C PRO A 166 -7.47 -4.97 14.04
N SER A 167 -7.22 -5.41 15.27
CA SER A 167 -7.58 -4.69 16.50
C SER A 167 -7.46 -3.18 16.28
N GLN A 168 -8.51 -2.42 16.59
CA GLN A 168 -8.57 -0.96 16.41
C GLN A 168 -7.27 -0.27 16.87
N PRO A 169 -6.82 0.77 16.15
CA PRO A 169 -5.70 1.56 16.62
C PRO A 169 -6.01 2.12 18.01
N VAL A 170 -5.02 2.06 18.89
CA VAL A 170 -5.08 2.60 20.26
C VAL A 170 -5.01 4.13 20.24
N VAL A 171 -4.34 4.67 19.24
CA VAL A 171 -4.28 6.10 18.95
C VAL A 171 -4.53 6.26 17.47
N TRP A 172 -5.43 7.18 17.12
CA TRP A 172 -5.68 7.56 15.75
C TRP A 172 -5.91 9.07 15.72
N GLU A 173 -5.12 9.78 14.92
CA GLU A 173 -5.17 11.23 14.81
C GLU A 173 -5.15 11.65 13.35
N GLY A 174 -6.15 12.43 12.95
CA GLY A 174 -6.20 13.17 11.69
C GLY A 174 -5.99 14.67 11.85
N PHE A 175 -5.63 15.14 13.07
CA PHE A 175 -5.29 16.53 13.38
C PHE A 175 -6.35 17.60 13.06
N GLU A 176 -7.63 17.25 12.99
CA GLU A 176 -8.74 18.21 12.85
C GLU A 176 -8.89 19.13 14.08
N GLU A 177 -8.76 18.57 15.28
CA GLU A 177 -8.86 19.29 16.56
C GLU A 177 -7.71 18.91 17.51
N PRO A 178 -6.45 19.27 17.21
CA PRO A 178 -5.28 18.81 17.96
C PRO A 178 -5.30 19.30 19.41
N THR A 179 -5.98 20.41 19.70
CA THR A 179 -6.16 20.96 21.06
C THR A 179 -6.95 20.05 22.00
N ARG A 180 -7.77 19.13 21.47
CA ARG A 180 -8.54 18.18 22.30
C ARG A 180 -7.73 16.98 22.74
N HIS A 181 -6.79 16.51 21.92
CA HIS A 181 -6.04 15.28 22.18
C HIS A 181 -4.57 15.51 22.57
N TRP A 182 -4.01 16.70 22.30
CA TRP A 182 -2.59 16.99 22.46
C TRP A 182 -2.33 18.19 23.37
N LEU A 183 -1.20 18.14 24.07
CA LEU A 183 -0.67 19.24 24.87
C LEU A 183 0.64 19.73 24.25
N THR A 184 0.79 21.05 24.15
CA THR A 184 2.03 21.67 23.66
C THR A 184 3.13 21.56 24.71
N VAL A 185 4.33 21.13 24.31
CA VAL A 185 5.48 20.97 25.22
C VAL A 185 6.50 22.11 25.08
N LYS A 186 6.46 22.90 24.00
CA LYS A 186 7.43 23.96 23.68
C LYS A 186 6.79 25.34 23.77
N ASP A 187 6.75 26.07 22.66
CA ASP A 187 6.40 27.50 22.57
C ASP A 187 4.91 27.80 22.81
N GLY A 188 4.15 26.85 23.37
CA GLY A 188 2.73 26.99 23.66
C GLY A 188 1.81 27.02 22.45
N ARG A 189 2.33 26.87 21.23
CA ARG A 189 1.56 26.91 19.98
C ARG A 189 1.40 25.52 19.39
N PHE A 190 0.20 25.23 18.89
CA PHE A 190 -0.06 24.06 18.05
C PHE A 190 0.47 24.32 16.63
N PRO A 191 0.82 23.26 15.86
CA PRO A 191 1.09 23.38 14.43
C PRO A 191 -0.08 24.00 13.68
N GLU A 192 0.22 24.67 12.57
CA GLU A 192 -0.81 25.18 11.66
C GLU A 192 -1.49 24.00 10.95
N ILE A 193 -2.83 24.03 10.90
CA ILE A 193 -3.61 23.06 10.14
C ILE A 193 -3.75 23.63 8.73
N GLU A 194 -3.08 23.00 7.76
CA GLU A 194 -3.31 23.26 6.35
C GLU A 194 -4.45 22.36 5.86
N LEU A 195 -5.60 22.96 5.57
CA LEU A 195 -6.62 22.29 4.78
C LEU A 195 -6.08 22.22 3.34
N SER A 196 -5.91 21.01 2.81
CA SER A 196 -5.61 20.87 1.39
C SER A 196 -6.84 21.31 0.60
N ASP A 197 -6.83 22.54 0.08
CA ASP A 197 -7.91 23.11 -0.73
C ASP A 197 -8.14 22.26 -1.99
N ARG A 198 -9.09 21.32 -1.92
CA ARG A 198 -9.72 20.69 -3.08
C ARG A 198 -11.23 20.55 -2.92
N VAL A 199 -11.85 21.60 -2.42
CA VAL A 199 -13.28 21.88 -2.67
C VAL A 199 -13.37 23.32 -3.16
N GLY A 200 -13.57 23.51 -4.47
CA GLY A 200 -13.95 24.81 -5.03
C GLY A 200 -12.98 25.42 -6.05
N ALA A 201 -12.86 24.83 -7.25
CA ALA A 201 -12.41 25.59 -8.41
C ALA A 201 -13.57 26.49 -8.88
N GLY A 202 -13.67 27.68 -8.29
CA GLY A 202 -14.61 28.72 -8.67
C GLY A 202 -13.96 30.10 -8.65
N ARG A 203 -13.57 30.57 -9.86
CA ARG A 203 -13.21 31.94 -10.25
C ARG A 203 -11.93 32.58 -9.66
N GLY A 204 -10.99 32.93 -10.54
CA GLY A 204 -9.94 33.91 -10.26
C GLY A 204 -8.75 33.77 -11.19
N GLU A 205 -8.51 34.80 -11.99
CA GLU A 205 -7.53 34.95 -13.06
C GLU A 205 -6.06 34.56 -12.74
N GLY A 206 -5.45 33.88 -13.72
CA GLY A 206 -4.12 34.16 -14.26
C GLY A 206 -2.92 34.04 -13.33
N LEU A 207 -2.26 32.87 -13.31
CA LEU A 207 -0.82 32.73 -13.05
C LEU A 207 -0.28 31.48 -13.78
N ARG A 208 1.01 31.53 -14.07
CA ARG A 208 1.76 30.87 -15.14
C ARG A 208 2.03 29.37 -14.94
N GLU A 209 2.32 28.71 -16.07
CA GLU A 209 2.89 27.37 -16.20
C GLU A 209 4.00 27.07 -15.17
N GLY A 210 3.90 25.92 -14.52
CA GLY A 210 4.94 25.36 -13.66
C GLY A 210 4.36 24.44 -12.59
N GLU A 211 4.51 23.12 -12.80
CA GLU A 211 4.40 22.08 -11.77
C GLU A 211 3.00 21.83 -11.18
N GLY A 212 2.12 21.24 -12.00
CA GLY A 212 0.94 20.55 -11.52
C GLY A 212 1.33 19.22 -10.82
N PHE A 213 1.67 19.26 -9.55
CA PHE A 213 1.57 18.07 -8.68
C PHE A 213 0.08 17.86 -8.36
N SER A 214 -0.60 17.18 -9.27
CA SER A 214 -1.98 16.73 -9.09
C SER A 214 -2.03 15.21 -9.11
N SER A 215 -2.83 14.67 -8.19
CA SER A 215 -3.07 13.26 -7.89
C SER A 215 -2.11 12.67 -6.85
N LEU A 216 -2.65 12.38 -5.67
CA LEU A 216 -2.17 11.31 -4.80
C LEU A 216 -2.32 10.01 -5.60
N ASP A 217 -1.32 9.76 -6.44
CA ASP A 217 -1.18 8.56 -7.25
C ASP A 217 -1.02 7.37 -6.30
N THR A 218 -2.15 6.76 -5.97
CA THR A 218 -2.24 5.50 -5.21
C THR A 218 -2.19 4.29 -6.13
N ALA A 219 -1.99 4.49 -7.45
CA ALA A 219 -1.49 3.43 -8.30
C ALA A 219 -0.19 2.96 -7.68
N LEU A 220 -0.13 1.71 -7.22
CA LEU A 220 1.08 1.14 -6.61
C LEU A 220 2.19 1.20 -7.65
N PRO A 221 3.09 2.20 -7.59
CA PRO A 221 4.22 2.18 -8.47
C PRO A 221 5.07 1.02 -7.95
N PRO A 222 5.62 0.15 -8.81
CA PRO A 222 6.69 -0.71 -8.34
C PRO A 222 7.69 0.17 -7.59
N PRO A 223 8.02 -0.15 -6.32
CA PRO A 223 8.87 0.71 -5.53
C PRO A 223 10.15 0.95 -6.33
N PRO A 224 10.61 2.21 -6.46
CA PRO A 224 11.83 2.49 -7.20
C PRO A 224 12.96 1.61 -6.65
N CYS A 225 13.80 1.12 -7.56
CA CYS A 225 14.93 0.28 -7.17
C CYS A 225 15.75 0.99 -6.09
N GLY A 226 16.11 0.28 -5.03
CA GLY A 226 16.88 0.82 -3.90
C GLY A 226 16.09 1.01 -2.61
N GLN A 227 14.81 0.66 -2.56
CA GLN A 227 13.97 0.82 -1.35
C GLN A 227 14.01 -0.38 -0.40
N THR A 228 14.29 -1.59 -0.87
CA THR A 228 14.29 -2.80 -0.03
C THR A 228 15.71 -3.28 0.30
N VAL A 229 15.85 -4.07 1.36
CA VAL A 229 17.14 -4.71 1.70
C VAL A 229 17.75 -5.47 0.51
N CYS A 230 16.91 -6.06 -0.35
CA CYS A 230 17.32 -6.76 -1.56
C CYS A 230 17.92 -5.83 -2.63
N ASP A 231 17.53 -4.55 -2.63
CA ASP A 231 18.04 -3.56 -3.56
C ASP A 231 19.34 -2.89 -3.07
N ASN A 232 19.76 -3.17 -1.83
CA ASN A 232 21.00 -2.61 -1.31
C ASN A 232 22.20 -3.28 -1.99
N VAL A 233 22.96 -2.52 -2.77
CA VAL A 233 24.12 -3.00 -3.53
C VAL A 233 25.14 -3.73 -2.65
N ARG A 234 25.42 -3.26 -1.43
CA ARG A 234 26.36 -3.95 -0.52
C ARG A 234 25.81 -5.29 -0.04
N VAL A 235 24.51 -5.38 0.23
CA VAL A 235 23.84 -6.63 0.60
C VAL A 235 23.79 -7.58 -0.59
N ALA A 236 23.39 -7.12 -1.78
CA ALA A 236 23.43 -7.92 -3.01
C ALA A 236 24.84 -8.44 -3.31
N LEU A 237 25.87 -7.60 -3.15
CA LEU A 237 27.27 -8.00 -3.28
C LEU A 237 27.75 -8.93 -2.17
N SER A 238 27.15 -8.90 -0.97
CA SER A 238 27.54 -9.83 0.11
C SER A 238 27.10 -11.26 -0.20
N TYR A 239 25.96 -11.46 -0.86
CA TYR A 239 25.55 -12.77 -1.38
C TYR A 239 26.58 -13.34 -2.35
N ASN A 240 27.21 -12.50 -3.17
CA ASN A 240 28.31 -12.92 -4.03
C ASN A 240 29.54 -13.40 -3.23
N ARG A 241 29.76 -12.95 -2.00
CA ARG A 241 30.90 -13.39 -1.17
C ARG A 241 30.66 -14.73 -0.47
N HIS A 242 29.45 -15.28 -0.53
CA HIS A 242 29.09 -16.52 0.15
C HIS A 242 28.92 -17.64 -0.88
N TRP A 243 29.97 -18.46 -1.04
CA TRP A 243 30.04 -19.53 -2.06
C TRP A 243 28.90 -20.55 -1.94
N SER A 244 28.36 -20.77 -0.73
CA SER A 244 27.24 -21.69 -0.47
C SER A 244 25.93 -21.24 -1.15
N PHE A 245 25.77 -19.93 -1.39
CA PHE A 245 24.62 -19.38 -2.11
C PHE A 245 24.75 -19.48 -3.64
N ARG A 246 25.97 -19.72 -4.15
CA ARG A 246 26.25 -19.93 -5.59
C ARG A 246 26.09 -21.39 -6.04
N ARG A 247 25.78 -22.29 -5.11
CA ARG A 247 25.48 -23.69 -5.44
C ARG A 247 24.27 -23.75 -6.37
N PRO A 248 24.23 -24.72 -7.30
CA PRO A 248 23.06 -24.92 -8.16
C PRO A 248 21.77 -24.97 -7.36
N LYS A 249 20.76 -24.26 -7.84
CA LYS A 249 19.42 -24.19 -7.23
C LYS A 249 18.41 -24.72 -8.23
N THR A 250 17.53 -25.60 -7.75
CA THR A 250 16.36 -26.03 -8.51
C THR A 250 15.13 -25.35 -7.94
N VAL A 251 14.42 -24.59 -8.77
CA VAL A 251 13.15 -23.95 -8.41
C VAL A 251 12.01 -24.77 -9.00
N HIS A 252 11.18 -25.35 -8.15
CA HIS A 252 10.00 -26.09 -8.59
C HIS A 252 8.82 -25.13 -8.69
N TYR A 253 8.14 -25.14 -9.83
CA TYR A 253 6.91 -24.39 -10.03
C TYR A 253 5.83 -25.25 -10.69
N ARG A 254 4.57 -24.86 -10.50
CA ARG A 254 3.42 -25.54 -11.07
C ARG A 254 2.64 -24.58 -11.95
N VAL A 255 2.41 -24.98 -13.19
CA VAL A 255 1.49 -24.30 -14.11
C VAL A 255 0.12 -24.93 -13.92
N VAL A 256 -0.88 -24.14 -13.58
CA VAL A 256 -2.28 -24.58 -13.53
C VAL A 256 -2.93 -24.11 -14.83
N ASN A 257 -3.22 -25.03 -15.75
CA ASN A 257 -3.82 -24.72 -17.04
C ASN A 257 -5.30 -25.07 -17.01
N VAL A 258 -6.16 -24.09 -17.26
CA VAL A 258 -7.61 -24.28 -17.20
C VAL A 258 -8.14 -24.59 -18.59
N PHE A 259 -9.04 -25.56 -18.69
CA PHE A 259 -9.71 -26.00 -19.90
C PHE A 259 -11.21 -25.75 -19.75
N ASP A 260 -11.92 -25.78 -20.87
CA ASP A 260 -13.36 -26.00 -20.83
C ASP A 260 -13.68 -27.38 -20.24
N ASP A 261 -14.95 -27.58 -19.86
CA ASP A 261 -15.40 -28.83 -19.24
C ASP A 261 -15.13 -30.04 -20.14
N ASP A 262 -15.22 -29.84 -21.45
CA ASP A 262 -14.93 -30.85 -22.48
C ASP A 262 -13.42 -31.14 -22.66
N GLY A 263 -12.54 -30.33 -22.05
CA GLY A 263 -11.09 -30.50 -22.12
C GLY A 263 -10.47 -30.19 -23.50
N ARG A 264 -11.17 -29.46 -24.37
CA ARG A 264 -10.76 -29.18 -25.75
C ARG A 264 -10.05 -27.85 -25.91
N ARG A 265 -10.38 -26.85 -25.09
CA ARG A 265 -9.87 -25.48 -25.22
C ARG A 265 -9.08 -25.08 -23.97
N PRO A 266 -7.76 -25.29 -23.94
CA PRO A 266 -6.91 -24.78 -22.86
C PRO A 266 -6.81 -23.25 -22.86
N THR A 267 -6.52 -22.66 -21.70
CA THR A 267 -6.13 -21.24 -21.56
C THR A 267 -4.79 -20.98 -22.25
N VAL A 268 -3.83 -21.90 -22.10
CA VAL A 268 -2.51 -21.82 -22.73
C VAL A 268 -2.16 -23.18 -23.36
N THR A 269 -1.64 -23.18 -24.58
CA THR A 269 -1.25 -24.43 -25.25
C THR A 269 -0.05 -25.09 -24.58
N GLU A 270 0.07 -26.42 -24.68
CA GLU A 270 1.22 -27.14 -24.14
C GLU A 270 2.55 -26.66 -24.76
N HIS A 271 2.53 -26.32 -26.05
CA HIS A 271 3.68 -25.75 -26.75
C HIS A 271 4.14 -24.42 -26.14
N GLN A 272 3.21 -23.51 -25.84
CA GLN A 272 3.54 -22.25 -25.16
C GLN A 272 4.13 -22.49 -23.76
N ILE A 273 3.56 -23.41 -22.99
CA ILE A 273 4.07 -23.75 -21.65
C ILE A 273 5.50 -24.32 -21.75
N HIS A 274 5.79 -25.10 -22.80
CA HIS A 274 7.14 -25.62 -23.07
C HIS A 274 8.13 -24.52 -23.46
N LEU A 275 7.78 -23.67 -24.42
CA LEU A 275 8.64 -22.57 -24.85
C LEU A 275 8.98 -21.62 -23.69
N GLN A 276 7.98 -21.22 -22.91
CA GLN A 276 8.23 -20.34 -21.75
C GLN A 276 9.11 -21.03 -20.69
N HIS A 277 8.94 -22.34 -20.47
CA HIS A 277 9.79 -23.10 -19.57
C HIS A 277 11.25 -23.17 -20.05
N GLN A 278 11.46 -23.31 -21.36
CA GLN A 278 12.79 -23.26 -21.97
C GLN A 278 13.42 -21.89 -21.78
N HIS A 279 12.69 -20.81 -22.10
CA HIS A 279 13.18 -19.45 -21.91
C HIS A 279 13.54 -19.16 -20.45
N LEU A 280 12.75 -19.67 -19.49
CA LEU A 280 13.02 -19.51 -18.07
C LEU A 280 14.32 -20.22 -17.67
N ASN A 281 14.53 -21.45 -18.14
CA ASN A 281 15.80 -22.15 -17.88
C ASN A 281 16.99 -21.48 -18.58
N GLU A 282 16.83 -21.00 -19.81
CA GLU A 282 17.88 -20.32 -20.56
C GLU A 282 18.31 -19.01 -19.89
N ALA A 283 17.34 -18.18 -19.49
CA ALA A 283 17.59 -16.89 -18.83
C ALA A 283 18.35 -17.05 -17.50
N PHE A 284 18.05 -18.12 -16.75
CA PHE A 284 18.58 -18.32 -15.41
C PHE A 284 19.77 -19.30 -15.33
N ARG A 285 20.10 -19.98 -16.43
CA ARG A 285 21.21 -20.93 -16.53
C ARG A 285 22.55 -20.32 -16.12
N LEU A 286 22.83 -19.06 -16.50
CA LEU A 286 24.08 -18.36 -16.16
C LEU A 286 24.28 -18.18 -14.65
N TYR A 287 23.21 -18.26 -13.87
CA TYR A 287 23.22 -18.09 -12.41
C TYR A 287 23.19 -19.42 -11.64
N ASN A 288 23.38 -20.55 -12.32
CA ASN A 288 23.19 -21.90 -11.76
C ASN A 288 21.79 -22.12 -11.16
N ILE A 289 20.78 -21.48 -11.74
CA ILE A 289 19.39 -21.67 -11.34
C ILE A 289 18.70 -22.45 -12.46
N THR A 290 18.16 -23.61 -12.09
CA THR A 290 17.35 -24.47 -12.96
C THR A 290 15.91 -24.42 -12.48
N TRP A 291 14.98 -24.43 -13.41
CA TRP A 291 13.56 -24.45 -13.12
C TRP A 291 12.98 -25.81 -13.48
N GLU A 292 12.20 -26.38 -12.58
CA GLU A 292 11.47 -27.61 -12.80
C GLU A 292 9.97 -27.33 -12.77
N ARG A 293 9.27 -27.81 -13.80
CA ARG A 293 7.86 -27.53 -14.02
C ARG A 293 7.01 -28.76 -13.78
N THR A 294 5.91 -28.58 -13.05
CA THR A 294 4.75 -29.48 -13.09
C THR A 294 3.57 -28.78 -13.75
N VAL A 295 2.66 -29.52 -14.39
CA VAL A 295 1.44 -28.97 -14.99
C VAL A 295 0.22 -29.64 -14.37
N LEU A 296 -0.73 -28.84 -13.90
CA LEU A 296 -2.03 -29.28 -13.41
C LEU A 296 -3.10 -28.76 -14.37
N ASN A 297 -3.80 -29.68 -15.04
CA ASN A 297 -4.90 -29.33 -15.93
C ASN A 297 -6.22 -29.36 -15.15
N VAL A 298 -6.97 -28.26 -15.20
CA VAL A 298 -8.27 -28.12 -14.52
C VAL A 298 -9.35 -27.96 -15.59
N ARG A 299 -10.38 -28.82 -15.61
CA ARG A 299 -11.51 -28.71 -16.56
C ARG A 299 -12.66 -27.99 -15.87
N ASN A 300 -12.87 -26.73 -16.21
CA ASN A 300 -13.91 -25.92 -15.64
C ASN A 300 -14.17 -24.72 -16.56
N SER A 301 -15.25 -24.77 -17.35
CA SER A 301 -15.57 -23.71 -18.31
C SER A 301 -15.81 -22.37 -17.60
N SER A 302 -16.45 -22.38 -16.42
CA SER A 302 -16.69 -21.18 -15.62
C SER A 302 -15.39 -20.52 -15.18
N LEU A 303 -14.41 -21.29 -14.65
CA LEU A 303 -13.09 -20.75 -14.30
C LEU A 303 -12.29 -20.31 -15.52
N ARG A 304 -12.48 -20.97 -16.67
CA ARG A 304 -11.78 -20.63 -17.92
C ARG A 304 -12.25 -19.29 -18.48
N THR A 305 -13.55 -18.99 -18.41
CA THR A 305 -14.14 -17.75 -18.95
C THR A 305 -14.10 -16.62 -17.95
N ARG A 306 -13.90 -16.90 -16.66
CA ARG A 306 -13.84 -15.89 -15.61
C ARG A 306 -12.68 -14.92 -15.82
N LEU A 307 -13.01 -13.64 -15.94
CA LEU A 307 -12.04 -12.57 -15.86
C LEU A 307 -11.57 -12.43 -14.40
N MET A 308 -10.27 -12.54 -14.19
CA MET A 308 -9.65 -12.38 -12.87
C MET A 308 -8.81 -11.11 -12.88
N LEU A 309 -9.35 -10.03 -12.32
CA LEU A 309 -8.60 -8.82 -12.02
C LEU A 309 -8.19 -8.84 -10.55
N ALA A 310 -6.93 -8.49 -10.28
CA ALA A 310 -6.40 -8.57 -8.93
C ALA A 310 -7.08 -7.52 -8.03
N ASN A 311 -7.80 -8.00 -7.03
CA ASN A 311 -8.57 -7.21 -6.04
C ASN A 311 -9.79 -6.45 -6.59
N CYS A 312 -10.14 -6.57 -7.87
CA CYS A 312 -11.41 -6.05 -8.41
C CYS A 312 -12.45 -7.17 -8.37
N ASP A 313 -13.29 -7.17 -7.33
CA ASP A 313 -14.45 -8.06 -7.25
C ASP A 313 -15.51 -7.58 -8.25
N ILE A 314 -16.31 -8.50 -8.79
CA ILE A 314 -17.38 -8.10 -9.70
C ILE A 314 -18.40 -7.21 -8.99
N SER A 315 -18.60 -7.36 -7.67
CA SER A 315 -19.52 -6.51 -6.91
C SER A 315 -19.18 -5.02 -6.96
N LYS A 316 -17.89 -4.71 -7.19
CA LYS A 316 -17.34 -3.37 -7.24
C LYS A 316 -17.51 -2.69 -8.59
N VAL A 317 -17.79 -3.45 -9.66
CA VAL A 317 -17.79 -2.91 -11.03
C VAL A 317 -19.08 -2.17 -11.34
N GLY A 318 -19.12 -0.85 -11.29
CA GLY A 318 -20.37 -0.11 -11.49
C GLY A 318 -21.21 -0.02 -10.23
N ASP A 319 -20.57 0.16 -9.07
CA ASP A 319 -21.22 0.39 -7.78
C ASP A 319 -21.35 1.88 -7.43
N GLU A 320 -21.28 2.74 -8.45
CA GLU A 320 -21.29 4.21 -8.39
C GLU A 320 -20.06 4.81 -7.70
N THR A 321 -19.10 3.97 -7.28
CA THR A 321 -17.83 4.37 -6.70
C THR A 321 -16.71 4.07 -7.67
N CYS A 322 -15.83 5.04 -7.94
CA CYS A 322 -14.61 4.72 -8.67
C CYS A 322 -13.65 3.91 -7.80
N ASP A 323 -13.63 2.60 -7.99
CA ASP A 323 -12.66 1.67 -7.45
C ASP A 323 -11.40 1.62 -8.33
N PRO A 324 -10.23 2.09 -7.83
CA PRO A 324 -9.00 2.13 -8.61
C PRO A 324 -8.52 0.76 -9.12
N GLU A 325 -8.81 -0.32 -8.39
CA GLU A 325 -8.57 -1.70 -8.83
C GLU A 325 -9.42 -2.13 -10.03
N CYS A 326 -10.61 -1.55 -10.17
CA CYS A 326 -11.58 -1.80 -11.24
C CYS A 326 -11.49 -0.75 -12.35
N ASN A 327 -10.59 0.23 -12.22
CA ASN A 327 -10.29 1.23 -13.24
C ASN A 327 -9.46 0.63 -14.40
N HIS A 328 -10.08 -0.24 -15.19
CA HIS A 328 -9.46 -0.96 -16.29
C HIS A 328 -10.40 -1.03 -17.50
N ALA A 329 -9.87 -1.06 -18.71
CA ALA A 329 -10.69 -1.12 -19.93
C ALA A 329 -11.57 -2.38 -20.00
N LEU A 330 -11.13 -3.49 -19.39
CA LEU A 330 -11.88 -4.77 -19.34
C LEU A 330 -13.11 -4.73 -18.43
N THR A 331 -13.20 -3.75 -17.53
CA THR A 331 -14.33 -3.50 -16.62
C THR A 331 -15.08 -2.24 -17.00
N GLY A 332 -14.79 -1.65 -18.18
CA GLY A 332 -15.41 -0.40 -18.60
C GLY A 332 -14.95 0.83 -17.81
N PHE A 333 -13.77 0.78 -17.17
CA PHE A 333 -13.31 1.80 -16.20
C PHE A 333 -14.31 1.90 -15.05
N ASP A 334 -14.56 0.75 -14.45
CA ASP A 334 -15.53 0.58 -13.37
C ASP A 334 -16.96 0.92 -13.78
N ALA A 335 -17.41 0.32 -14.89
CA ALA A 335 -18.65 0.68 -15.58
C ALA A 335 -18.83 2.17 -15.90
N GLY A 336 -17.72 2.93 -15.94
CA GLY A 336 -17.70 4.36 -16.17
C GLY A 336 -17.55 5.22 -14.90
N ASP A 337 -17.61 4.63 -13.71
CA ASP A 337 -17.52 5.34 -12.42
C ASP A 337 -16.15 6.01 -12.25
N CYS A 338 -15.09 5.40 -12.81
CA CYS A 338 -13.74 5.96 -12.80
C CYS A 338 -13.45 6.98 -13.92
N ARG A 339 -14.42 7.33 -14.76
CA ARG A 339 -14.23 8.32 -15.82
C ARG A 339 -14.63 9.71 -15.34
N ALA A 340 -13.64 10.57 -15.12
CA ALA A 340 -13.82 11.97 -14.69
C ALA A 340 -14.61 12.83 -15.70
N GLN A 341 -14.60 12.46 -16.97
CA GLN A 341 -15.56 12.95 -17.96
C GLN A 341 -16.48 11.79 -18.31
N ARG A 342 -17.78 11.93 -17.99
CA ARG A 342 -18.82 11.06 -18.56
C ARG A 342 -18.73 11.21 -20.08
N GLY A 343 -18.10 10.24 -20.73
CA GLY A 343 -17.86 10.26 -22.17
C GLY A 343 -19.19 10.41 -22.89
N TYR A 344 -19.28 11.33 -23.83
CA TYR A 344 -20.48 11.48 -24.64
C TYR A 344 -20.63 10.23 -25.54
N CYS A 345 -21.66 9.42 -25.29
CA CYS A 345 -22.09 8.37 -26.21
C CYS A 345 -23.01 9.00 -27.29
N PRO A 346 -22.64 8.93 -28.57
CA PRO A 346 -23.46 9.44 -29.66
C PRO A 346 -24.84 8.76 -29.75
N GLU A 347 -25.89 9.52 -30.06
CA GLU A 347 -27.27 8.99 -30.13
C GLU A 347 -27.45 7.80 -31.08
N TYR A 348 -26.68 7.74 -32.17
CA TYR A 348 -26.76 6.63 -33.13
C TYR A 348 -26.14 5.31 -32.62
N LYS A 349 -25.37 5.36 -31.53
CA LYS A 349 -24.74 4.19 -30.90
C LYS A 349 -25.61 3.61 -29.79
N GLN A 350 -26.39 4.45 -29.15
CA GLN A 350 -27.28 4.08 -28.07
C GLN A 350 -28.35 3.06 -28.52
N GLY A 351 -28.29 1.83 -28.00
CA GLY A 351 -29.33 0.82 -28.22
C GLY A 351 -29.44 0.34 -29.67
N ASN A 352 -28.31 0.28 -30.39
CA ASN A 352 -28.27 -0.07 -31.81
C ASN A 352 -28.17 -1.58 -32.09
N GLY A 353 -28.22 -2.43 -31.06
CA GLY A 353 -28.03 -3.87 -31.13
C GLY A 353 -26.57 -4.33 -31.02
N VAL A 354 -25.63 -3.42 -30.79
CA VAL A 354 -24.19 -3.68 -30.67
C VAL A 354 -23.71 -3.11 -29.35
N CYS A 355 -22.96 -3.89 -28.57
CA CYS A 355 -22.38 -3.37 -27.32
C CYS A 355 -21.24 -2.38 -27.61
N ASP A 356 -21.55 -1.08 -27.58
CA ASP A 356 -20.59 0.00 -27.74
C ASP A 356 -19.94 0.37 -26.38
N SER A 357 -18.62 0.21 -26.28
CA SER A 357 -17.89 0.39 -25.01
C SER A 357 -17.93 1.82 -24.42
N GLU A 358 -18.14 2.84 -25.26
CA GLU A 358 -18.37 4.21 -24.81
C GLU A 358 -19.78 4.45 -24.24
N CYS A 359 -20.73 3.57 -24.56
CA CYS A 359 -22.13 3.61 -24.13
C CYS A 359 -22.42 2.62 -23.01
N ASN A 360 -21.48 1.70 -22.72
CA ASN A 360 -21.57 0.70 -21.66
C ASN A 360 -21.31 1.30 -20.26
N SER A 361 -22.21 2.19 -19.84
CA SER A 361 -22.22 2.82 -18.52
C SER A 361 -23.65 3.08 -18.06
N GLU A 362 -23.85 3.33 -16.78
CA GLU A 362 -25.16 3.56 -16.20
C GLU A 362 -25.94 4.70 -16.88
N ASN A 363 -25.27 5.81 -17.25
CA ASN A 363 -25.91 6.98 -17.88
C ASN A 363 -26.61 6.67 -19.21
N TYR A 364 -26.20 5.60 -19.88
CA TYR A 364 -26.77 5.14 -21.14
C TYR A 364 -27.43 3.76 -20.98
N TYR A 365 -27.78 3.39 -19.75
CA TYR A 365 -28.41 2.12 -19.40
C TYR A 365 -27.63 0.91 -19.96
N TYR A 366 -26.29 0.94 -19.85
CA TYR A 366 -25.41 -0.11 -20.38
C TYR A 366 -25.66 -0.38 -21.86
N ASP A 367 -25.75 0.71 -22.61
CA ASP A 367 -26.13 0.75 -24.03
C ASP A 367 -27.55 0.21 -24.29
N TYR A 368 -28.53 0.68 -23.50
CA TYR A 368 -29.90 0.18 -23.49
C TYR A 368 -29.97 -1.36 -23.42
N ASP A 369 -29.16 -1.93 -22.52
CA ASP A 369 -28.96 -3.36 -22.28
C ASP A 369 -28.32 -4.17 -23.43
N ASP A 370 -27.84 -3.55 -24.51
CA ASP A 370 -27.13 -4.27 -25.58
C ASP A 370 -25.85 -4.94 -25.08
N CYS A 371 -25.18 -4.34 -24.08
CA CYS A 371 -23.99 -4.92 -23.45
C CYS A 371 -24.27 -6.06 -22.47
N CYS A 372 -25.52 -6.22 -22.04
CA CYS A 372 -25.98 -7.34 -21.21
C CYS A 372 -26.82 -8.35 -22.00
N ASN A 373 -26.86 -8.23 -23.33
CA ASN A 373 -27.64 -9.12 -24.19
C ASN A 373 -26.77 -10.30 -24.72
N PRO A 374 -27.06 -11.56 -24.32
CA PRO A 374 -26.28 -12.73 -24.72
C PRO A 374 -26.41 -13.07 -26.21
N ASN A 375 -27.39 -12.50 -26.92
CA ASN A 375 -27.52 -12.68 -28.36
C ASN A 375 -26.54 -11.81 -29.16
N ASN A 376 -26.05 -10.71 -28.56
CA ASN A 376 -25.28 -9.69 -29.24
C ASN A 376 -23.81 -9.67 -28.77
N THR A 377 -23.51 -10.10 -27.54
CA THR A 377 -22.16 -10.02 -26.95
C THR A 377 -21.83 -11.15 -25.96
N ASP A 378 -20.55 -11.29 -25.61
CA ASP A 378 -20.11 -12.18 -24.53
C ASP A 378 -20.30 -11.48 -23.17
N VAL A 379 -21.51 -11.63 -22.63
CA VAL A 379 -21.96 -10.97 -21.39
C VAL A 379 -21.01 -11.16 -20.20
N THR A 380 -20.23 -12.25 -20.17
CA THR A 380 -19.22 -12.50 -19.12
C THR A 380 -18.05 -11.50 -19.12
N LYS A 381 -17.93 -10.70 -20.18
CA LYS A 381 -16.89 -9.68 -20.34
C LYS A 381 -17.43 -8.27 -20.52
N THR A 382 -18.69 -8.14 -20.93
CA THR A 382 -19.27 -6.86 -21.36
C THR A 382 -20.45 -6.43 -20.51
N CYS A 383 -21.10 -7.34 -19.78
CA CYS A 383 -22.23 -6.97 -18.94
C CYS A 383 -21.74 -6.40 -17.61
N PHE A 384 -21.82 -5.08 -17.46
CA PHE A 384 -21.45 -4.39 -16.23
C PHE A 384 -22.65 -4.03 -15.36
N ASN A 385 -23.87 -4.14 -15.89
CA ASN A 385 -25.12 -3.81 -15.20
C ASN A 385 -25.29 -4.63 -13.90
N PRO A 386 -25.22 -4.01 -12.71
CA PRO A 386 -25.38 -4.71 -11.44
C PRO A 386 -26.74 -5.39 -11.26
N ALA A 387 -27.77 -4.89 -11.93
CA ALA A 387 -29.13 -5.44 -11.89
C ALA A 387 -29.31 -6.63 -12.84
N SER A 388 -28.36 -6.89 -13.75
CA SER A 388 -28.47 -7.99 -14.71
C SER A 388 -28.18 -9.33 -14.04
N PRO A 389 -29.03 -10.36 -14.24
CA PRO A 389 -28.76 -11.71 -13.76
C PRO A 389 -27.65 -12.41 -14.57
N LEU A 390 -27.14 -11.78 -15.62
CA LEU A 390 -26.12 -12.30 -16.54
C LEU A 390 -24.72 -11.73 -16.28
N ARG A 391 -24.57 -10.94 -15.20
CA ARG A 391 -23.31 -10.36 -14.73
C ARG A 391 -22.33 -11.43 -14.22
#